data_AF-A0A2W5TBC1-F1
#
_entry.id   AF-A0A2W5TBC1-F1
#
_cell.length_a   1.000
_cell.length_b   1.000
_cell.length_c   1.000
_cell.angle_alpha   90.00
_cell.angle_beta   90.00
_cell.angle_gamma   90.00
#
_symmetry.space_group_name_H-M   'P 1'
#
loop_
_entity.id
_entity.type
_entity.pdbx_description
1 polymer ?
#
loop_
_entity_poly.entity_id
_entity_poly.type
_entity_poly.pdbx_seq_one_letter_code
_entity_poly.pdbx_strand_id
1 'polypeptide(L)'
;MAWSRNEMAQRAALELEDGFYVNLGIGLPTLVANYIPENVNVWLQSENGLLGISEFPTAETVDADLINAGKQTVTARQGAAFFSSADSFAMIRGGHVNIAILGAMEVSQNGDLANWMIPGKKVKGMGVEQCSLPLTGKNVVHRVITDLGVMDITQEGVKLVELAKDVSFEDIQKVTGVALIR
;
A
#
# COMPACT_ATOMS: atom_id res chain seq x y z
N MET A 1 -12.40 5.59 -18.29
CA MET A 1 -11.38 4.53 -18.45
C MET A 1 -10.80 4.18 -17.10
N ALA A 2 -10.58 2.88 -16.85
CA ALA A 2 -9.91 2.40 -15.65
C ALA A 2 -8.44 2.86 -15.62
N TRP A 3 -7.92 3.18 -14.44
CA TRP A 3 -6.53 3.55 -14.23
C TRP A 3 -5.59 2.36 -14.48
N SER A 4 -4.47 2.64 -15.13
CA SER A 4 -3.32 1.74 -15.18
C SER A 4 -2.66 1.59 -13.80
N ARG A 5 -1.74 0.62 -13.67
CA ARG A 5 -0.92 0.47 -12.46
C ARG A 5 -0.11 1.72 -12.11
N ASN A 6 0.32 2.48 -13.12
CA ASN A 6 1.06 3.72 -12.91
C ASN A 6 0.14 4.84 -12.42
N GLU A 7 -1.05 4.97 -12.99
CA GLU A 7 -2.04 5.97 -12.53
C GLU A 7 -2.53 5.66 -11.11
N MET A 8 -2.73 4.38 -10.75
CA MET A 8 -3.00 3.99 -9.37
C MET A 8 -1.86 4.35 -8.41
N ALA A 9 -0.60 4.12 -8.83
CA ALA A 9 0.57 4.48 -8.02
C ALA A 9 0.72 6.01 -7.86
N GLN A 10 0.46 6.77 -8.93
CA GLN A 10 0.40 8.24 -8.89
C GLN A 10 -0.69 8.72 -7.92
N ARG A 11 -1.88 8.11 -7.99
CA ARG A 11 -2.97 8.46 -7.08
C ARG A 11 -2.62 8.14 -5.64
N ALA A 12 -2.03 6.98 -5.37
CA ALA A 12 -1.58 6.58 -4.05
C ALA A 12 -0.46 7.49 -3.50
N ALA A 13 0.38 8.07 -4.37
CA ALA A 13 1.41 9.03 -3.95
C ALA A 13 0.81 10.33 -3.38
N LEU A 14 -0.42 10.68 -3.76
CA LEU A 14 -1.14 11.83 -3.18
C LEU A 14 -1.60 11.60 -1.73
N GLU A 15 -1.51 10.38 -1.21
CA GLU A 15 -1.77 10.07 0.21
C GLU A 15 -0.56 10.38 1.11
N LEU A 16 0.58 10.75 0.53
CA LEU A 16 1.81 11.03 1.25
C LEU A 16 1.90 12.51 1.61
N GLU A 17 2.25 12.80 2.87
CA GLU A 17 2.49 14.16 3.34
C GLU A 17 3.98 14.37 3.68
N ASP A 18 4.40 15.64 3.65
CA ASP A 18 5.77 16.02 3.99
C ASP A 18 6.12 15.57 5.42
N GLY A 19 7.29 14.96 5.58
CA GLY A 19 7.77 14.43 6.86
C GLY A 19 7.25 13.04 7.23
N PHE A 20 6.40 12.39 6.41
CA PHE A 20 5.90 11.05 6.72
C PHE A 20 6.99 9.98 6.71
N TYR A 21 6.87 9.05 7.66
CA TYR A 21 7.49 7.74 7.67
C TYR A 21 6.58 6.73 6.98
N VAL A 22 7.05 6.14 5.89
CA VAL A 22 6.22 5.38 4.95
C VAL A 22 6.77 3.96 4.80
N ASN A 23 5.91 2.95 4.90
CA ASN A 23 6.25 1.58 4.52
C ASN A 23 5.50 1.20 3.22
N LEU A 24 6.24 0.71 2.22
CA LEU A 24 5.68 0.31 0.93
C LEU A 24 5.86 -1.20 0.74
N GLY A 25 4.75 -1.92 0.60
CA GLY A 25 4.76 -3.33 0.24
C GLY A 25 5.27 -3.58 -1.19
N ILE A 26 5.75 -4.80 -1.45
CA ILE A 26 6.26 -5.18 -2.76
C ILE A 26 5.19 -5.05 -3.87
N GLY A 27 5.61 -4.69 -5.09
CA GLY A 27 4.76 -4.72 -6.28
C GLY A 27 4.22 -3.35 -6.68
N LEU A 28 2.89 -3.16 -6.68
CA LEU A 28 2.30 -1.85 -6.98
C LEU A 28 2.71 -0.77 -5.95
N PRO A 29 2.71 -1.02 -4.63
CA PRO A 29 3.06 0.03 -3.68
C PRO A 29 4.51 0.54 -3.82
N THR A 30 5.47 -0.31 -4.20
CA THR A 30 6.84 0.16 -4.51
C THR A 30 6.91 1.17 -5.67
N LEU A 31 5.94 1.17 -6.61
CA LEU A 31 5.89 2.17 -7.68
C LEU A 31 5.51 3.57 -7.17
N VAL A 32 4.86 3.67 -6.01
CA VAL A 32 4.44 4.95 -5.41
C VAL A 32 5.65 5.85 -5.16
N ALA A 33 6.80 5.26 -4.81
CA ALA A 33 8.05 6.01 -4.58
C ALA A 33 8.49 6.84 -5.79
N ASN A 34 8.14 6.43 -7.02
CA ASN A 34 8.52 7.15 -8.25
C ASN A 34 7.62 8.36 -8.55
N TYR A 35 6.52 8.53 -7.81
CA TYR A 35 5.53 9.56 -8.05
C TYR A 35 5.32 10.49 -6.84
N ILE A 36 6.22 10.41 -5.85
CA ILE A 36 6.23 11.35 -4.72
C ILE A 36 6.45 12.77 -5.28
N PRO A 37 5.56 13.74 -4.98
CA PRO A 37 5.73 15.11 -5.43
C PRO A 37 7.07 15.71 -4.98
N GLU A 38 7.70 16.55 -5.81
CA GLU A 38 9.03 17.13 -5.51
C GLU A 38 9.05 17.95 -4.22
N ASN A 39 7.91 18.52 -3.82
CA ASN A 39 7.75 19.31 -2.60
C ASN A 39 7.36 18.47 -1.36
N VAL A 40 7.37 17.15 -1.46
CA VAL A 40 7.00 16.21 -0.39
C VAL A 40 8.19 15.31 -0.08
N ASN A 41 8.77 15.48 1.11
CA ASN A 41 9.91 14.68 1.55
C ASN A 41 9.46 13.61 2.56
N VAL A 42 9.50 12.34 2.15
CA VAL A 42 9.15 11.20 3.01
C VAL A 42 10.38 10.34 3.34
N TRP A 43 10.26 9.59 4.44
CA TRP A 43 11.23 8.59 4.85
C TRP A 43 10.68 7.19 4.60
N LEU A 44 11.26 6.51 3.61
CA LEU A 44 10.89 5.13 3.28
C LEU A 44 11.53 4.15 4.27
N GLN A 45 10.69 3.41 4.99
CA GLN A 45 11.06 2.38 5.94
C GLN A 45 11.03 1.00 5.27
N SER A 46 12.06 0.19 5.53
CA SER A 46 12.13 -1.22 5.18
C SER A 46 12.06 -2.08 6.43
N GLU A 47 11.18 -3.07 6.43
CA GLU A 47 10.94 -3.97 7.56
C GLU A 47 12.19 -4.77 7.96
N ASN A 48 13.15 -4.95 7.07
CA ASN A 48 14.43 -5.62 7.33
C ASN A 48 15.50 -4.72 8.00
N GLY A 49 15.12 -3.56 8.54
CA GLY A 49 15.99 -2.80 9.45
C GLY A 49 16.64 -1.55 8.88
N LEU A 50 15.99 -0.89 7.89
CA LEU A 50 16.49 0.34 7.28
C LEU A 50 15.40 1.42 7.31
N LEU A 51 15.75 2.62 7.75
CA LEU A 51 14.95 3.83 7.57
C LEU A 51 15.70 4.81 6.66
N GLY A 52 15.04 5.23 5.58
CA GLY A 52 15.65 6.08 4.56
C GLY A 52 16.15 5.30 3.35
N ILE A 53 15.33 4.39 2.82
CA ILE A 53 15.57 3.79 1.49
C ILE A 53 15.63 4.92 0.45
N SER A 54 16.56 4.80 -0.50
CA SER A 54 16.69 5.70 -1.65
C SER A 54 16.59 4.89 -2.96
N GLU A 55 17.23 5.36 -4.02
CA GLU A 55 17.19 4.77 -5.35
C GLU A 55 17.86 3.39 -5.45
N PHE A 56 17.60 2.69 -6.55
CA PHE A 56 18.34 1.48 -6.89
C PHE A 56 19.81 1.82 -7.17
N PRO A 57 20.77 0.98 -6.77
CA PRO A 57 22.19 1.26 -6.94
C PRO A 57 22.63 1.19 -8.41
N THR A 58 23.70 1.92 -8.73
CA THR A 58 24.46 1.71 -9.98
C THR A 58 25.37 0.49 -9.85
N ALA A 59 26.10 0.14 -10.92
CA ALA A 59 27.07 -0.96 -10.89
C ALA A 59 28.20 -0.73 -9.86
N GLU A 60 28.51 0.53 -9.56
CA GLU A 60 29.56 0.95 -8.64
C GLU A 60 29.09 1.02 -7.18
N THR A 61 27.79 1.20 -6.95
CA THR A 61 27.22 1.37 -5.59
C THR A 61 26.41 0.16 -5.15
N VAL A 62 26.41 -0.94 -5.91
CA VAL A 62 25.70 -2.16 -5.55
C VAL A 62 26.37 -2.82 -4.35
N ASP A 63 25.58 -3.15 -3.34
CA ASP A 63 26.02 -3.80 -2.11
C ASP A 63 25.02 -4.91 -1.75
N ALA A 64 25.54 -6.12 -1.51
CA ALA A 64 24.73 -7.28 -1.16
C ALA A 64 24.14 -7.19 0.27
N ASP A 65 24.76 -6.40 1.15
CA ASP A 65 24.28 -6.19 2.51
C ASP A 65 23.17 -5.13 2.58
N LEU A 66 23.00 -4.33 1.51
CA LEU A 66 22.02 -3.25 1.43
C LEU A 66 20.85 -3.61 0.51
N ILE A 67 19.85 -4.28 1.08
CA ILE A 67 18.65 -4.72 0.38
C ILE A 67 17.37 -4.18 1.01
N ASN A 68 16.29 -4.11 0.23
CA ASN A 68 14.94 -3.85 0.73
C ASN A 68 14.22 -5.15 1.16
N ALA A 69 12.99 -5.00 1.66
CA ALA A 69 12.10 -6.11 2.02
C ALA A 69 11.89 -7.12 0.88
N GLY A 70 11.86 -6.64 -0.37
CA GLY A 70 11.74 -7.44 -1.60
C GLY A 70 13.02 -8.15 -2.05
N LYS A 71 14.11 -8.07 -1.26
CA LYS A 71 15.41 -8.68 -1.55
C LYS A 71 16.09 -8.13 -2.82
N GLN A 72 15.78 -6.88 -3.15
CA GLN A 72 16.45 -6.12 -4.20
C GLN A 72 17.48 -5.20 -3.54
N THR A 73 18.64 -5.03 -4.18
CA THR A 73 19.67 -4.08 -3.72
C THR A 73 19.14 -2.65 -3.83
N VAL A 74 19.43 -1.83 -2.83
CA VAL A 74 19.00 -0.42 -2.74
C VAL A 74 20.16 0.44 -2.27
N THR A 75 19.97 1.76 -2.28
CA THR A 75 20.85 2.72 -1.61
C THR A 75 20.16 3.33 -0.39
N ALA A 76 20.93 3.97 0.48
CA ALA A 76 20.45 4.67 1.65
C ALA A 76 20.67 6.18 1.50
N ARG A 77 19.63 6.99 1.79
CA ARG A 77 19.74 8.45 1.72
C ARG A 77 20.62 9.00 2.84
N GLN A 78 21.09 10.24 2.70
CA GLN A 78 21.75 10.95 3.80
C GLN A 78 20.81 11.04 5.03
N GLY A 79 21.34 10.69 6.20
CA GLY A 79 20.58 10.64 7.45
C GLY A 79 19.80 9.33 7.66
N ALA A 80 19.95 8.34 6.78
CA ALA A 80 19.39 7.01 7.00
C ALA A 80 19.93 6.34 8.27
N ALA A 81 19.12 5.44 8.83
CA ALA A 81 19.46 4.68 10.03
C ALA A 81 19.24 3.18 9.80
N PHE A 82 20.15 2.37 10.34
CA PHE A 82 20.06 0.92 10.37
C PHE A 82 19.76 0.45 11.79
N PHE A 83 18.93 -0.58 11.91
CA PHE A 83 18.50 -1.12 13.20
C PHE A 83 18.12 -2.60 13.09
N SER A 84 18.01 -3.26 14.24
CA SER A 84 17.65 -4.68 14.29
C SER A 84 16.22 -4.92 13.78
N SER A 85 15.90 -6.15 13.38
CA SER A 85 14.52 -6.53 13.06
C SER A 85 13.58 -6.32 14.26
N ALA A 86 14.07 -6.49 15.49
CA ALA A 86 13.28 -6.24 16.69
C ALA A 86 12.86 -4.77 16.79
N ASP A 87 13.80 -3.84 16.56
CA ASP A 87 13.53 -2.39 16.57
C ASP A 87 12.65 -1.97 15.38
N SER A 88 12.88 -2.57 14.21
CA SER A 88 12.06 -2.36 13.02
C SER A 88 10.58 -2.68 13.28
N PHE A 89 10.31 -3.86 13.81
CA PHE A 89 8.94 -4.25 14.16
C PHE A 89 8.42 -3.54 15.41
N ALA A 90 9.28 -3.03 16.30
CA ALA A 90 8.85 -2.14 17.39
C ALA A 90 8.37 -0.80 16.84
N MET A 91 9.09 -0.21 15.87
CA MET A 91 8.68 1.01 15.16
C MET A 91 7.31 0.82 14.48
N ILE A 92 7.15 -0.26 13.72
CA ILE A 92 5.89 -0.58 13.01
C ILE A 92 4.75 -0.83 14.00
N ARG A 93 4.94 -1.75 14.96
CA ARG A 93 3.88 -2.15 15.92
C ARG A 93 3.52 -1.03 16.89
N GLY A 94 4.48 -0.17 17.21
CA GLY A 94 4.27 1.02 18.06
C GLY A 94 3.51 2.15 17.35
N GLY A 95 3.17 2.00 16.08
CA GLY A 95 2.46 3.04 15.32
C GLY A 95 3.33 4.25 14.98
N HIS A 96 4.65 4.06 14.87
CA HIS A 96 5.60 5.14 14.52
C HIS A 96 5.80 5.31 13.01
N VAL A 97 5.18 4.45 12.19
CA VAL A 97 5.08 4.61 10.74
C VAL A 97 3.75 5.30 10.44
N ASN A 98 3.80 6.44 9.75
CA ASN A 98 2.61 7.25 9.47
C ASN A 98 1.64 6.54 8.51
N ILE A 99 2.17 5.86 7.49
CA ILE A 99 1.35 5.18 6.48
C ILE A 99 2.03 3.92 5.96
N ALA A 100 1.23 2.86 5.78
CA ALA A 100 1.65 1.62 5.13
C ALA A 100 0.76 1.36 3.90
N ILE A 101 1.36 1.22 2.72
CA ILE A 101 0.65 0.93 1.47
C ILE A 101 0.96 -0.50 1.06
N LEU A 102 -0.08 -1.34 0.96
CA LEU A 102 0.05 -2.77 0.71
C LEU A 102 -0.84 -3.21 -0.46
N GLY A 103 -0.42 -4.28 -1.15
CA GLY A 103 -1.31 -5.01 -2.05
C GLY A 103 -2.33 -5.85 -1.27
N ALA A 104 -3.51 -6.05 -1.86
CA ALA A 104 -4.56 -6.89 -1.29
C ALA A 104 -5.09 -7.89 -2.33
N MET A 105 -5.52 -9.06 -1.87
CA MET A 105 -6.32 -10.00 -2.68
C MET A 105 -7.81 -9.74 -2.42
N GLU A 106 -8.18 -9.59 -1.16
CA GLU A 106 -9.53 -9.20 -0.74
C GLU A 106 -9.43 -8.14 0.37
N VAL A 107 -10.42 -7.25 0.40
CA VAL A 107 -10.68 -6.31 1.49
C VAL A 107 -12.14 -6.43 1.86
N SER A 108 -12.45 -6.56 3.16
CA SER A 108 -13.85 -6.61 3.63
C SER A 108 -14.45 -5.23 3.85
N GLN A 109 -15.78 -5.12 3.93
CA GLN A 109 -16.45 -3.85 4.27
C GLN A 109 -16.08 -3.28 5.65
N ASN A 110 -15.58 -4.13 6.55
CA ASN A 110 -15.12 -3.71 7.88
C ASN A 110 -13.62 -3.38 7.91
N GLY A 111 -12.94 -3.48 6.76
CA GLY A 111 -11.51 -3.22 6.63
C GLY A 111 -10.62 -4.41 6.98
N ASP A 112 -11.13 -5.65 6.90
CA ASP A 112 -10.26 -6.82 6.98
C ASP A 112 -9.38 -6.91 5.73
N LEU A 113 -8.12 -7.26 5.90
CA LEU A 113 -7.15 -7.44 4.82
C LEU A 113 -6.83 -8.91 4.66
N ALA A 114 -6.87 -9.43 3.43
CA ALA A 114 -6.31 -10.73 3.08
C ALA A 114 -5.37 -10.59 1.87
N ASN A 115 -4.10 -10.95 2.03
CA ASN A 115 -3.10 -10.78 0.97
C ASN A 115 -1.93 -11.78 0.95
N TRP A 116 -1.94 -12.84 1.77
CA TRP A 116 -0.77 -13.73 1.92
C TRP A 116 -0.98 -15.17 1.44
N MET A 117 -2.20 -15.69 1.42
CA MET A 117 -2.48 -17.09 1.09
C MET A 117 -3.79 -17.27 0.32
N ILE A 118 -3.77 -18.17 -0.66
CA ILE A 118 -4.96 -18.63 -1.38
C ILE A 118 -5.09 -20.16 -1.24
N PRO A 119 -5.90 -20.67 -0.29
CA PRO A 119 -6.13 -22.11 -0.15
C PRO A 119 -6.92 -22.67 -1.34
N GLY A 120 -6.42 -23.71 -2.03
CA GLY A 120 -7.17 -24.45 -3.05
C GLY A 120 -7.63 -23.68 -4.31
N LYS A 121 -7.28 -22.40 -4.45
CA LYS A 121 -7.55 -21.43 -5.54
C LYS A 121 -8.98 -21.36 -6.11
N LYS A 122 -9.74 -20.36 -5.63
CA LYS A 122 -10.47 -19.34 -6.42
C LYS A 122 -10.55 -18.06 -5.58
N VAL A 123 -10.25 -16.90 -6.18
CA VAL A 123 -10.34 -15.58 -5.53
C VAL A 123 -11.65 -14.91 -5.98
N LYS A 124 -12.51 -14.53 -5.04
CA LYS A 124 -13.65 -13.65 -5.32
C LYS A 124 -13.10 -12.20 -5.36
N GLY A 125 -13.70 -11.32 -6.17
CA GLY A 125 -13.19 -9.96 -6.42
C GLY A 125 -13.01 -9.10 -5.16
N MET A 126 -12.47 -7.90 -5.29
CA MET A 126 -12.22 -6.98 -4.17
C MET A 126 -13.52 -6.36 -3.60
N GLY A 127 -13.50 -5.97 -2.32
CA GLY A 127 -14.63 -5.32 -1.64
C GLY A 127 -15.75 -6.31 -1.29
N VAL A 128 -15.47 -7.26 -0.40
CA VAL A 128 -16.40 -8.35 -0.02
C VAL A 128 -17.04 -8.09 1.34
N GLU A 129 -18.19 -8.71 1.62
CA GLU A 129 -18.84 -8.58 2.94
C GLU A 129 -17.96 -9.16 4.06
N GLN A 130 -17.32 -10.30 3.78
CA GLN A 130 -16.31 -10.95 4.59
C GLN A 130 -15.26 -11.57 3.67
N CYS A 131 -13.98 -11.46 4.03
CA CYS A 131 -12.92 -12.14 3.29
C CYS A 131 -13.15 -13.66 3.31
N SER A 132 -13.01 -14.28 2.14
CA SER A 132 -13.03 -15.73 2.00
C SER A 132 -11.62 -16.33 2.17
N LEU A 133 -10.59 -15.51 2.02
CA LEU A 133 -9.19 -15.87 2.22
C LEU A 133 -8.73 -15.64 3.68
N PRO A 134 -7.67 -16.36 4.13
CA PRO A 134 -7.09 -16.13 5.45
C PRO A 134 -6.66 -14.68 5.65
N LEU A 135 -7.10 -14.08 6.74
CA LEU A 135 -6.81 -12.68 7.06
C LEU A 135 -5.33 -12.47 7.37
N THR A 136 -4.80 -11.35 6.89
CA THR A 136 -3.55 -10.73 7.30
C THR A 136 -3.78 -9.82 8.51
N GLY A 137 -4.90 -9.09 8.53
CA GLY A 137 -5.28 -8.21 9.63
C GLY A 137 -6.79 -7.97 9.66
N LYS A 138 -7.35 -7.76 10.85
CA LYS A 138 -8.78 -7.54 11.06
C LYS A 138 -9.05 -6.06 11.33
N ASN A 139 -9.97 -5.45 10.59
CA ASN A 139 -10.31 -4.01 10.69
C ASN A 139 -9.07 -3.07 10.63
N VAL A 140 -8.17 -3.31 9.68
CA VAL A 140 -6.89 -2.57 9.54
C VAL A 140 -6.84 -1.67 8.30
N VAL A 141 -7.70 -1.89 7.32
CA VAL A 141 -7.71 -1.11 6.07
C VAL A 141 -8.55 0.15 6.26
N HIS A 142 -7.96 1.30 5.95
CA HIS A 142 -8.61 2.61 6.03
C HIS A 142 -9.13 3.08 4.67
N ARG A 143 -8.36 2.84 3.61
CA ARG A 143 -8.62 3.27 2.24
C ARG A 143 -8.22 2.19 1.24
N VAL A 144 -9.00 2.06 0.18
CA VAL A 144 -8.78 1.16 -0.95
C VAL A 144 -8.67 2.00 -2.22
N ILE A 145 -7.57 1.81 -2.95
CA ILE A 145 -7.36 2.41 -4.27
C ILE A 145 -7.37 1.27 -5.29
N THR A 146 -8.27 1.34 -6.26
CA THR A 146 -8.38 0.40 -7.38
C THR A 146 -8.21 1.12 -8.70
N ASP A 147 -8.27 0.39 -9.81
CA ASP A 147 -8.29 0.95 -11.15
C ASP A 147 -9.59 1.73 -11.45
N LEU A 148 -10.65 1.55 -10.66
CA LEU A 148 -11.94 2.19 -10.88
C LEU A 148 -12.17 3.42 -9.99
N GLY A 149 -11.45 3.54 -8.87
CA GLY A 149 -11.62 4.66 -7.95
C GLY A 149 -11.02 4.43 -6.58
N VAL A 150 -11.38 5.34 -5.66
CA VAL A 150 -10.92 5.35 -4.27
C VAL A 150 -12.13 5.18 -3.36
N MET A 151 -12.01 4.30 -2.37
CA MET A 151 -13.03 4.04 -1.37
C MET A 151 -12.42 4.09 0.04
N ASP A 152 -13.15 4.67 0.98
CA ASP A 152 -12.83 4.66 2.41
C ASP A 152 -13.64 3.60 3.14
N ILE A 153 -12.99 2.91 4.07
CA ILE A 153 -13.65 2.02 5.02
C ILE A 153 -14.08 2.87 6.20
N THR A 154 -15.39 2.98 6.43
CA THR A 154 -15.98 3.78 7.49
C THR A 154 -16.83 2.92 8.42
N GLN A 155 -17.26 3.48 9.55
CA GLN A 155 -18.19 2.79 10.46
C GLN A 155 -19.56 2.51 9.82
N GLU A 156 -19.94 3.30 8.80
CA GLU A 156 -21.21 3.16 8.09
C GLU A 156 -21.14 2.16 6.94
N GLY A 157 -19.92 1.77 6.52
CA GLY A 157 -19.65 0.89 5.39
C GLY A 157 -18.57 1.45 4.45
N VAL A 158 -18.57 0.98 3.20
CA VAL A 158 -17.58 1.37 2.20
C VAL A 158 -18.05 2.61 1.45
N LYS A 159 -17.37 3.74 1.66
CA LYS A 159 -17.70 5.02 1.05
C LYS A 159 -16.86 5.26 -0.19
N LEU A 160 -17.49 5.53 -1.32
CA LEU A 160 -16.83 5.99 -2.53
C LEU A 160 -16.35 7.44 -2.35
N VAL A 161 -15.07 7.69 -2.61
CA VAL A 161 -14.44 9.01 -2.46
C VAL A 161 -14.14 9.63 -3.82
N GLU A 162 -13.70 8.80 -4.76
CA GLU A 162 -13.24 9.23 -6.07
C GLU A 162 -13.50 8.16 -7.11
N LEU A 163 -13.79 8.56 -8.34
CA LEU A 163 -13.92 7.68 -9.48
C LEU A 163 -12.81 8.00 -10.48
N ALA A 164 -12.27 6.96 -11.11
CA ALA A 164 -11.43 7.14 -12.28
C ALA A 164 -12.22 7.87 -13.38
N LYS A 165 -11.52 8.63 -14.22
CA LYS A 165 -12.14 9.43 -15.29
C LYS A 165 -13.06 8.56 -16.14
N ASP A 166 -14.27 9.01 -16.44
CA ASP A 166 -15.28 8.29 -17.23
C ASP A 166 -15.73 6.93 -16.64
N VAL A 167 -15.47 6.63 -15.36
CA VAL A 167 -16.10 5.53 -14.63
C VAL A 167 -17.35 6.05 -13.92
N SER A 168 -18.49 5.39 -14.09
CA SER A 168 -19.72 5.74 -13.37
C SER A 168 -19.81 5.04 -12.02
N PHE A 169 -20.69 5.55 -11.14
CA PHE A 169 -21.00 4.88 -9.88
C PHE A 169 -21.53 3.46 -10.14
N GLU A 170 -22.36 3.29 -11.17
CA GLU A 170 -22.94 2.01 -11.54
C GLU A 170 -21.87 1.01 -11.99
N ASP A 171 -20.80 1.46 -12.63
CA ASP A 171 -19.72 0.59 -13.09
C ASP A 171 -18.94 0.00 -11.92
N ILE A 172 -18.53 0.83 -10.95
CA ILE A 172 -17.81 0.35 -9.77
C ILE A 172 -18.71 -0.47 -8.84
N GLN A 173 -19.98 -0.09 -8.69
CA GLN A 173 -20.93 -0.82 -7.84
C GLN A 173 -21.19 -2.25 -8.36
N LYS A 174 -21.22 -2.46 -9.68
CA LYS A 174 -21.43 -3.79 -10.30
C LYS A 174 -20.31 -4.78 -9.99
N VAL A 175 -19.09 -4.31 -9.76
CA VAL A 175 -17.92 -5.16 -9.51
C VAL A 175 -17.46 -5.17 -8.06
N THR A 176 -18.13 -4.42 -7.19
CA THR A 176 -17.89 -4.40 -5.75
C THR A 176 -18.90 -5.32 -5.06
N GLY A 177 -18.41 -6.23 -4.22
CA GLY A 177 -19.23 -7.23 -3.53
C GLY A 177 -20.10 -6.68 -2.39
N VAL A 178 -20.07 -5.38 -2.12
CA VAL A 178 -20.83 -4.68 -1.07
C VAL A 178 -21.44 -3.39 -1.62
N ALA A 179 -22.51 -2.91 -0.98
CA ALA A 179 -23.13 -1.64 -1.34
C ALA A 179 -22.19 -0.47 -1.01
N LEU A 180 -21.95 0.40 -1.99
CA LEU A 180 -21.13 1.59 -1.84
C LEU A 180 -21.99 2.77 -1.37
N ILE A 181 -21.44 3.53 -0.42
CA ILE A 181 -22.00 4.79 0.06
C ILE A 181 -21.41 5.93 -0.79
N ARG A 182 -22.20 6.96 -1.09
CA ARG A 182 -21.74 8.16 -1.80
C ARG A 182 -21.22 9.25 -0.85
#